data_AF-A0AB34JN01-F1
#
_entry.id   AF-A0AB34JN01-F1
#
_cell.length_a   1.000
_cell.length_b   1.000
_cell.length_c   1.000
_cell.angle_alpha   90.00
_cell.angle_beta   90.00
_cell.angle_gamma   90.00
#
_symmetry.space_group_name_H-M   'P 1'
#
loop_
_entity.id
_entity.type
_entity.pdbx_description
1 polymer ?
#
loop_
_entity_poly.entity_id
_entity_poly.type
_entity_poly.pdbx_seq_one_letter_code
_entity_poly.pdbx_strand_id
1 'polypeptide(L)'
;MAADMDSEPTTAARPEGVPADAVDISSDGGLCKLILVPGDAAGGSPPVGSEVQVHYVGTLLSDGSKFDSSRDRPGNFKFKIGKGQVIKGWDKGVATMHKGEKAELFCRADYAYGETGSPPKIPGGATLKFEVELLSWGEPKKERWEMSAAEKLEEAKKLKAEGGGAFKEGEWQAAQDKYTSAVEWVEHDYDFSTEDEKAAARELHVSCLLNAAQCALKCKEWPEAASSCTKALAVAQLPDASKVKALFRRGTARIKMADFADARADLLEACKMDPKSKEIRDMYASIKEAEAAAKKADAGLFAKMVKGAGGIKKKPPEGVPADAVDISDDGGLCKRVLVPGDPAEGFPPAGSEVQVHYVGTLLSDGSKFDSSRDRPGNFKFTLGNGQVIKGWDKGVATMHKGEKAELFCRADYAYGETGSPPKIPGGATLKFEVELLSWGEPQAGEEGESEEGDGAE
;
A
#
# COMPACT_ATOMS: atom_id res chain seq x y z
N MET A 1 -63.09 -17.27 -18.32
CA MET A 1 -62.04 -17.14 -17.29
C MET A 1 -60.94 -16.29 -17.90
N ALA A 2 -61.07 -15.00 -17.66
CA ALA A 2 -60.10 -14.18 -16.93
C ALA A 2 -59.22 -13.45 -17.95
N ALA A 3 -59.76 -12.34 -18.44
CA ALA A 3 -58.98 -11.32 -19.10
C ALA A 3 -58.13 -10.66 -18.02
N ASP A 4 -56.81 -10.71 -18.19
CA ASP A 4 -55.86 -9.91 -17.44
C ASP A 4 -56.23 -8.44 -17.63
N MET A 5 -56.67 -7.82 -16.53
CA MET A 5 -56.79 -6.38 -16.44
C MET A 5 -55.38 -5.84 -16.28
N ASP A 6 -54.83 -5.32 -17.38
CA ASP A 6 -53.74 -4.35 -17.35
C ASP A 6 -54.11 -3.24 -16.36
N SER A 7 -53.48 -3.23 -15.20
CA SER A 7 -53.48 -2.07 -14.33
C SER A 7 -52.54 -1.04 -14.96
N GLU A 8 -53.09 -0.12 -15.74
CA GLU A 8 -52.39 1.12 -16.06
C GLU A 8 -51.82 1.73 -14.76
N PRO A 9 -50.56 2.20 -14.72
CA PRO A 9 -50.08 2.94 -13.58
C PRO A 9 -50.92 4.21 -13.50
N THR A 10 -51.84 4.28 -12.53
CA THR A 10 -52.55 5.50 -12.17
C THR A 10 -51.51 6.62 -12.05
N THR A 11 -51.55 7.59 -12.96
CA THR A 11 -50.82 8.85 -12.83
C THR A 11 -51.27 9.48 -11.53
N ALA A 12 -50.52 9.25 -10.45
CA ALA A 12 -50.87 9.73 -9.13
C ALA A 12 -50.94 11.25 -9.19
N ALA A 13 -52.11 11.83 -8.93
CA ALA A 13 -52.33 13.26 -9.05
C ALA A 13 -51.57 14.06 -7.97
N ARG A 14 -51.50 15.38 -8.15
CA ARG A 14 -51.05 16.34 -7.11
C ARG A 14 -51.79 16.05 -5.80
N PRO A 15 -51.09 15.84 -4.66
CA PRO A 15 -51.72 15.56 -3.38
C PRO A 15 -52.68 16.67 -2.93
N GLU A 16 -53.73 16.29 -2.20
CA GLU A 16 -54.66 17.23 -1.57
C GLU A 16 -53.93 18.13 -0.56
N GLY A 17 -54.28 19.41 -0.51
CA GLY A 17 -53.64 20.41 0.35
C GLY A 17 -52.40 21.09 -0.24
N VAL A 18 -51.89 20.62 -1.38
CA VAL A 18 -50.82 21.32 -2.12
C VAL A 18 -51.41 22.56 -2.81
N PRO A 19 -50.85 23.77 -2.60
CA PRO A 19 -51.34 25.00 -3.23
C PRO A 19 -51.40 24.90 -4.76
N ALA A 20 -52.41 25.54 -5.37
CA ALA A 20 -52.60 25.50 -6.82
C ALA A 20 -51.46 26.20 -7.57
N ASP A 21 -50.89 27.24 -6.98
CA ASP A 21 -49.77 28.05 -7.45
C ASP A 21 -48.39 27.42 -7.17
N ALA A 22 -48.31 26.32 -6.42
CA ALA A 22 -47.08 25.54 -6.35
C ALA A 22 -46.79 24.91 -7.72
N VAL A 23 -45.57 25.07 -8.22
CA VAL A 23 -45.15 24.54 -9.53
C VAL A 23 -44.79 23.08 -9.40
N ASP A 24 -45.36 22.21 -10.23
CA ASP A 24 -44.95 20.81 -10.31
C ASP A 24 -43.60 20.70 -11.04
N ILE A 25 -42.57 20.29 -10.30
CA ILE A 25 -41.20 20.12 -10.82
C ILE A 25 -40.88 18.65 -11.13
N SER A 26 -41.77 17.73 -10.76
CA SER A 26 -41.68 16.31 -11.11
C SER A 26 -42.36 15.94 -12.43
N SER A 27 -43.29 16.77 -12.91
CA SER A 27 -44.22 16.49 -14.02
C SER A 27 -45.25 15.38 -13.75
N ASP A 28 -45.20 14.75 -12.58
CA ASP A 28 -46.13 13.71 -12.13
C ASP A 28 -46.95 14.14 -10.89
N GLY A 29 -46.88 15.42 -10.51
CA GLY A 29 -47.53 15.98 -9.33
C GLY A 29 -46.92 15.57 -7.97
N GLY A 30 -45.91 14.71 -7.94
CA GLY A 30 -45.33 14.15 -6.72
C GLY A 30 -44.36 15.08 -5.99
N LEU A 31 -43.81 16.05 -6.70
CA LEU A 31 -42.94 17.08 -6.14
C LEU A 31 -43.36 18.45 -6.67
N CYS A 32 -43.95 19.27 -5.80
CA CYS A 32 -44.32 20.65 -6.10
C CYS A 32 -43.46 21.63 -5.29
N LYS A 33 -43.12 22.78 -5.88
CA LYS A 33 -42.35 23.86 -5.26
C LYS A 33 -43.14 25.17 -5.27
N LEU A 34 -43.24 25.83 -4.13
CA LEU A 34 -43.78 27.19 -3.99
C LEU A 34 -42.67 28.12 -3.49
N ILE A 35 -42.34 29.16 -4.26
CA ILE A 35 -41.30 30.13 -3.85
C ILE A 35 -41.92 31.12 -2.87
N LEU A 36 -41.36 31.21 -1.66
CA LEU A 36 -41.76 32.17 -0.63
C LEU A 36 -40.94 33.47 -0.73
N VAL A 37 -39.63 33.34 -0.91
CA VAL A 37 -38.71 34.46 -1.11
C VAL A 37 -37.81 34.10 -2.31
N PRO A 38 -37.80 34.90 -3.38
CA PRO A 38 -36.95 34.62 -4.52
C PRO A 38 -35.47 34.76 -4.14
N GLY A 39 -34.65 33.82 -4.64
CA GLY A 39 -33.19 33.92 -4.52
C GLY A 39 -32.56 34.84 -5.56
N ASP A 40 -31.24 34.98 -5.49
CA ASP A 40 -30.43 35.69 -6.48
C ASP A 40 -30.38 34.89 -7.79
N ALA A 41 -31.09 35.39 -8.80
CA ALA A 41 -31.12 34.79 -10.13
C ALA A 41 -29.74 34.78 -10.82
N ALA A 42 -28.84 35.72 -10.51
CA ALA A 42 -27.48 35.71 -11.01
C ALA A 42 -26.61 34.67 -10.30
N GLY A 43 -26.93 34.36 -9.04
CA GLY A 43 -26.30 33.30 -8.26
C GLY A 43 -26.60 31.89 -8.81
N GLY A 44 -27.69 31.72 -9.56
CA GLY A 44 -28.05 30.45 -10.18
C GLY A 44 -28.46 29.37 -9.18
N SER A 45 -28.54 28.13 -9.66
CA SER A 45 -28.87 26.93 -8.88
C SER A 45 -27.63 26.07 -8.63
N PRO A 46 -27.56 25.28 -7.53
CA PRO A 46 -26.41 24.45 -7.23
C PRO A 46 -26.24 23.33 -8.28
N PRO A 47 -25.04 23.15 -8.87
CA PRO A 47 -24.77 22.02 -9.76
C PRO A 47 -24.90 20.67 -9.05
N VAL A 48 -25.18 19.61 -9.81
CA VAL A 48 -25.17 18.24 -9.29
C VAL A 48 -23.79 17.91 -8.68
N GLY A 49 -23.79 17.30 -7.49
CA GLY A 49 -22.58 16.97 -6.74
C GLY A 49 -22.08 18.07 -5.79
N SER A 50 -22.60 19.30 -5.90
CA SER A 50 -22.30 20.36 -4.94
C SER A 50 -22.80 20.01 -3.54
N GLU A 51 -21.98 20.29 -2.52
CA GLU A 51 -22.41 20.27 -1.13
C GLU A 51 -23.16 21.57 -0.81
N VAL A 52 -24.48 21.47 -0.65
CA VAL A 52 -25.36 22.59 -0.31
C VAL A 52 -25.47 22.75 1.20
N GLN A 53 -25.75 23.98 1.65
CA GLN A 53 -26.07 24.30 3.03
C GLN A 53 -27.47 24.91 3.08
N VAL A 54 -28.36 24.35 3.90
CA VAL A 54 -29.76 24.77 3.98
C VAL A 54 -30.25 24.93 5.42
N HIS A 55 -31.21 25.83 5.60
CA HIS A 55 -32.14 25.78 6.73
C HIS A 55 -33.46 25.15 6.30
N TYR A 56 -34.11 24.42 7.22
CA TYR A 56 -35.41 23.82 6.92
C TYR A 56 -36.32 23.62 8.13
N VAL A 57 -37.61 23.51 7.85
CA VAL A 57 -38.66 23.05 8.76
C VAL A 57 -39.52 22.02 8.02
N GLY A 58 -39.61 20.80 8.53
CA GLY A 58 -40.43 19.72 7.99
C GLY A 58 -41.72 19.52 8.78
N THR A 59 -42.85 19.53 8.09
CA THR A 59 -44.20 19.35 8.65
C THR A 59 -45.01 18.34 7.85
N LEU A 60 -45.90 17.61 8.50
CA LEU A 60 -46.89 16.79 7.79
C LEU A 60 -47.89 17.71 7.08
N LEU A 61 -48.18 17.46 5.81
CA LEU A 61 -49.15 18.29 5.08
C LEU A 61 -50.58 18.13 5.63
N SER A 62 -50.91 16.95 6.16
CA SER A 62 -52.25 16.59 6.63
C SER A 62 -52.73 17.39 7.85
N ASP A 63 -51.84 17.70 8.79
CA ASP A 63 -52.19 18.33 10.07
C ASP A 63 -51.24 19.47 10.47
N GLY A 64 -50.19 19.74 9.69
CA GLY A 64 -49.19 20.76 9.97
C GLY A 64 -48.22 20.41 11.10
N SER A 65 -48.25 19.20 11.65
CA SER A 65 -47.37 18.80 12.75
C SER A 65 -45.90 18.80 12.32
N LYS A 66 -45.05 19.48 13.10
CA LYS A 66 -43.60 19.55 12.85
C LYS A 66 -42.93 18.25 13.28
N PHE A 67 -42.22 17.58 12.37
CA PHE A 67 -41.46 16.36 12.69
C PHE A 67 -39.95 16.62 12.82
N ASP A 68 -39.41 17.63 12.13
CA ASP A 68 -37.98 17.98 12.14
C ASP A 68 -37.73 19.44 11.73
N SER A 69 -36.63 20.03 12.19
CA SER A 69 -36.13 21.32 11.73
C SER A 69 -34.63 21.46 11.99
N SER A 70 -33.89 22.02 11.04
CA SER A 70 -32.49 22.38 11.29
C SER A 70 -32.33 23.53 12.27
N ARG A 71 -33.38 24.33 12.52
CA ARG A 71 -33.34 25.45 13.48
C ARG A 71 -33.46 25.01 14.94
N ASP A 72 -33.90 23.77 15.17
CA ASP A 72 -33.95 23.17 16.51
C ASP A 72 -32.56 22.72 17.00
N ARG A 73 -31.51 22.88 16.18
CA ARG A 73 -30.13 22.47 16.46
C ARG A 73 -29.11 23.52 15.98
N PRO A 74 -27.90 23.56 16.56
CA PRO A 74 -26.84 24.46 16.09
C PRO A 74 -26.39 24.13 14.67
N GLY A 75 -26.17 25.15 13.86
CA GLY A 75 -25.64 25.02 12.50
C GLY A 75 -26.72 24.87 11.42
N ASN A 76 -26.27 24.67 10.19
CA ASN A 76 -27.12 24.39 9.04
C ASN A 76 -26.99 22.91 8.64
N PHE A 77 -27.95 22.44 7.85
CA PHE A 77 -27.91 21.08 7.33
C PHE A 77 -27.16 21.06 6.01
N LYS A 78 -26.25 20.09 5.84
CA LYS A 78 -25.41 19.95 4.66
C LYS A 78 -25.60 18.60 4.00
N PHE A 79 -25.68 18.59 2.68
CA PHE A 79 -25.76 17.36 1.89
C PHE A 79 -25.30 17.63 0.46
N LYS A 80 -24.93 16.57 -0.28
CA LYS A 80 -24.55 16.66 -1.69
C LYS A 80 -25.77 16.43 -2.59
N ILE A 81 -26.04 17.37 -3.49
CA ILE A 81 -27.15 17.29 -4.45
C ILE A 81 -26.94 16.13 -5.42
N GLY A 82 -27.98 15.31 -5.60
CA GLY A 82 -28.02 14.25 -6.62
C GLY A 82 -27.20 13.00 -6.28
N LYS A 83 -26.82 12.82 -5.02
CA LYS A 83 -26.10 11.63 -4.53
C LYS A 83 -26.99 10.71 -3.67
N GLY A 84 -28.28 11.00 -3.53
CA GLY A 84 -29.23 10.14 -2.80
C GLY A 84 -28.99 10.12 -1.29
N GLN A 85 -28.34 11.15 -0.73
CA GLN A 85 -28.08 11.26 0.71
C GLN A 85 -29.32 11.66 1.51
N VAL A 86 -30.32 12.20 0.83
CA VAL A 86 -31.60 12.68 1.38
C VAL A 86 -32.75 12.13 0.54
N ILE A 87 -33.98 12.42 0.94
CA ILE A 87 -35.17 12.02 0.19
C ILE A 87 -35.14 12.58 -1.25
N LYS A 88 -35.73 11.84 -2.20
CA LYS A 88 -35.73 12.20 -3.63
C LYS A 88 -36.27 13.61 -3.88
N GLY A 89 -37.28 14.03 -3.12
CA GLY A 89 -37.88 15.36 -3.20
C GLY A 89 -36.91 16.48 -2.86
N TRP A 90 -35.95 16.24 -1.96
CA TRP A 90 -34.91 17.22 -1.64
C TRP A 90 -33.82 17.26 -2.71
N ASP A 91 -33.32 16.09 -3.14
CA ASP A 91 -32.30 15.99 -4.19
C ASP A 91 -32.73 16.71 -5.48
N LYS A 92 -34.01 16.58 -5.85
CA LYS A 92 -34.60 17.27 -7.01
C LYS A 92 -35.04 18.70 -6.70
N GLY A 93 -35.71 18.92 -5.57
CA GLY A 93 -36.32 20.21 -5.24
C GLY A 93 -35.30 21.30 -4.96
N VAL A 94 -34.31 21.02 -4.11
CA VAL A 94 -33.26 21.97 -3.74
C VAL A 94 -32.35 22.28 -4.93
N ALA A 95 -32.18 21.34 -5.88
CA ALA A 95 -31.44 21.57 -7.12
C ALA A 95 -32.08 22.64 -8.03
N THR A 96 -33.34 23.00 -7.82
CA THR A 96 -34.03 24.07 -8.57
C THR A 96 -34.04 25.42 -7.85
N MET A 97 -33.48 25.50 -6.64
CA MET A 97 -33.51 26.71 -5.83
C MET A 97 -32.33 27.62 -6.18
N HIS A 98 -32.59 28.92 -6.22
CA HIS A 98 -31.54 29.93 -6.36
C HIS A 98 -30.86 30.26 -5.03
N LYS A 99 -29.64 30.81 -5.08
CA LYS A 99 -28.91 31.25 -3.87
C LYS A 99 -29.75 32.23 -3.04
N GLY A 100 -29.96 31.92 -1.76
CA GLY A 100 -30.80 32.71 -0.85
C GLY A 100 -32.31 32.49 -1.03
N GLU A 101 -32.75 31.62 -1.95
CA GLU A 101 -34.16 31.30 -2.14
C GLU A 101 -34.73 30.62 -0.89
N LYS A 102 -35.95 31.03 -0.52
CA LYS A 102 -36.78 30.33 0.45
C LYS A 102 -38.01 29.78 -0.25
N ALA A 103 -38.25 28.48 -0.16
CA ALA A 103 -39.35 27.82 -0.85
C ALA A 103 -39.99 26.74 0.02
N GLU A 104 -41.26 26.45 -0.23
CA GLU A 104 -41.92 25.24 0.26
C GLU A 104 -41.81 24.13 -0.79
N LEU A 105 -41.32 22.96 -0.37
CA LEU A 105 -41.31 21.73 -1.14
C LEU A 105 -42.41 20.79 -0.60
N PHE A 106 -43.32 20.38 -1.47
CA PHE A 106 -44.38 19.43 -1.19
C PHE A 106 -44.00 18.09 -1.82
N CYS A 107 -43.64 17.13 -0.98
CA CYS A 107 -43.13 15.83 -1.39
C CYS A 107 -44.18 14.75 -1.09
N ARG A 108 -44.78 14.17 -2.13
CA ARG A 108 -45.59 12.95 -2.02
C ARG A 108 -44.73 11.81 -1.47
N ALA A 109 -45.37 10.77 -0.91
CA ALA A 109 -44.69 9.69 -0.22
C ALA A 109 -43.54 9.05 -1.04
N ASP A 110 -43.74 8.80 -2.33
CA ASP A 110 -42.75 8.28 -3.29
C ASP A 110 -41.52 9.18 -3.52
N TYR A 111 -41.67 10.48 -3.26
CA TYR A 111 -40.58 11.48 -3.23
C TYR A 111 -40.03 11.72 -1.80
N ALA A 112 -40.61 11.08 -0.78
CA ALA A 112 -40.26 11.19 0.64
C ALA A 112 -39.86 9.81 1.23
N TYR A 113 -40.64 9.30 2.19
CA TYR A 113 -40.36 8.05 2.94
C TYR A 113 -41.21 6.85 2.50
N GLY A 114 -41.94 6.98 1.39
CA GLY A 114 -42.78 5.93 0.80
C GLY A 114 -43.95 5.48 1.68
N GLU A 115 -44.52 4.34 1.32
CA GLU A 115 -45.64 3.70 2.04
C GLU A 115 -45.27 3.25 3.46
N THR A 116 -43.98 3.06 3.75
CA THR A 116 -43.50 2.66 5.08
C THR A 116 -43.40 3.85 6.04
N GLY A 117 -43.12 5.05 5.53
CA GLY A 117 -42.89 6.24 6.36
C GLY A 117 -41.60 6.17 7.16
N SER A 118 -41.51 6.98 8.22
CA SER A 118 -40.43 6.96 9.23
C SER A 118 -41.03 7.09 10.64
N PRO A 119 -41.61 6.00 11.18
CA PRO A 119 -42.26 6.01 12.49
C PRO A 119 -41.31 6.39 13.64
N PRO A 120 -41.82 6.97 14.74
CA PRO A 120 -43.23 7.31 14.99
C PRO A 120 -43.65 8.67 14.40
N LYS A 121 -42.71 9.45 13.87
CA LYS A 121 -42.95 10.86 13.51
C LYS A 121 -43.58 11.04 12.12
N ILE A 122 -43.29 10.14 11.19
CA ILE A 122 -43.77 10.22 9.81
C ILE A 122 -44.54 8.94 9.50
N PRO A 123 -45.87 9.01 9.38
CA PRO A 123 -46.69 7.87 8.96
C PRO A 123 -46.34 7.41 7.53
N GLY A 124 -46.68 6.15 7.24
CA GLY A 124 -46.64 5.62 5.88
C GLY A 124 -47.57 6.37 4.93
N GLY A 125 -47.14 6.59 3.68
CA GLY A 125 -47.95 7.28 2.67
C GLY A 125 -48.09 8.79 2.89
N ALA A 126 -47.42 9.35 3.90
CA ALA A 126 -47.53 10.77 4.24
C ALA A 126 -46.93 11.68 3.14
N THR A 127 -47.67 12.74 2.79
CA THR A 127 -47.15 13.86 2.02
C THR A 127 -46.50 14.86 2.98
N LEU A 128 -45.26 15.24 2.70
CA LEU A 128 -44.47 16.12 3.55
C LEU A 128 -44.39 17.52 2.96
N LYS A 129 -44.43 18.53 3.83
CA LYS A 129 -44.18 19.92 3.49
C LYS A 129 -42.89 20.38 4.16
N PHE A 130 -41.92 20.82 3.35
CA PHE A 130 -40.66 21.38 3.83
C PHE A 130 -40.56 22.85 3.46
N GLU A 131 -40.47 23.74 4.44
CA GLU A 131 -39.97 25.09 4.21
C GLU A 131 -38.44 25.03 4.20
N VAL A 132 -37.80 25.32 3.07
CA VAL A 132 -36.34 25.24 2.85
C VAL A 132 -35.79 26.61 2.48
N GLU A 133 -34.64 26.97 3.03
CA GLU A 133 -33.85 28.17 2.71
C GLU A 133 -32.46 27.73 2.24
N LEU A 134 -32.11 28.03 0.98
CA LEU A 134 -30.81 27.69 0.40
C LEU A 134 -29.78 28.78 0.70
N LEU A 135 -28.77 28.46 1.51
CA LEU A 135 -27.80 29.45 1.99
C LEU A 135 -26.61 29.59 1.03
N SER A 136 -25.98 28.47 0.70
CA SER A 136 -24.76 28.41 -0.12
C SER A 136 -24.49 27.00 -0.61
N TRP A 137 -23.52 26.85 -1.52
CA TRP A 137 -22.97 25.56 -1.91
C TRP A 137 -21.48 25.66 -2.24
N GLY A 138 -20.77 24.54 -2.11
CA GLY A 138 -19.40 24.39 -2.58
C GLY A 138 -19.35 23.97 -4.06
N GLU A 139 -18.21 24.21 -4.71
CA GLU A 139 -17.97 23.64 -6.04
C GLU A 139 -18.03 22.10 -5.96
N PRO A 140 -18.68 21.43 -6.93
CA PRO A 140 -18.64 19.98 -7.00
C PRO A 140 -17.19 19.56 -7.13
N LYS A 141 -16.67 18.83 -6.15
CA LYS A 141 -15.41 18.12 -6.34
C LYS A 141 -15.70 17.00 -7.32
N LYS A 142 -15.22 17.17 -8.56
CA LYS A 142 -15.20 16.07 -9.52
C LYS A 142 -14.36 14.97 -8.93
N GLU A 143 -14.91 13.77 -8.89
CA GLU A 143 -14.13 12.60 -8.56
C GLU A 143 -13.13 12.33 -9.70
N ARG A 144 -12.02 11.64 -9.43
CA ARG A 144 -10.94 11.43 -10.41
C ARG A 144 -11.45 10.90 -11.77
N TRP A 145 -12.45 10.02 -11.75
CA TRP A 145 -13.06 9.42 -12.95
C TRP A 145 -13.98 10.37 -13.72
N GLU A 146 -14.46 11.44 -13.11
CA GLU A 146 -15.30 12.48 -13.73
C GLU A 146 -14.46 13.59 -14.38
N MET A 147 -13.14 13.59 -14.17
CA MET A 147 -12.22 14.59 -14.71
C MET A 147 -11.74 14.22 -16.11
N SER A 148 -11.74 15.20 -17.01
CA SER A 148 -11.14 15.07 -18.33
C SER A 148 -9.61 14.96 -18.26
N ALA A 149 -8.99 14.45 -19.33
CA ALA A 149 -7.52 14.39 -19.45
C ALA A 149 -6.85 15.75 -19.20
N ALA A 150 -7.41 16.82 -19.76
CA ALA A 150 -6.92 18.18 -19.56
C ALA A 150 -6.97 18.62 -18.09
N GLU A 151 -8.08 18.34 -17.40
CA GLU A 151 -8.24 18.68 -15.98
C GLU A 151 -7.28 17.88 -15.08
N LYS A 152 -7.06 16.60 -15.38
CA LYS A 152 -6.07 15.76 -14.67
C LYS A 152 -4.65 16.32 -14.83
N LEU A 153 -4.27 16.71 -16.05
CA LEU A 153 -2.97 17.34 -16.32
C LEU A 153 -2.82 18.68 -15.58
N GLU A 154 -3.86 19.50 -15.54
CA GLU A 154 -3.83 20.79 -14.82
C GLU A 154 -3.70 20.60 -13.31
N GLU A 155 -4.43 19.66 -12.70
CA GLU A 155 -4.30 19.40 -11.25
C GLU A 155 -2.91 18.85 -10.91
N ALA A 156 -2.35 17.96 -11.73
CA ALA A 156 -0.99 17.47 -11.56
C ALA A 156 0.06 18.60 -11.69
N LYS A 157 -0.11 19.54 -12.64
CA LYS A 157 0.78 20.71 -12.78
C LYS A 157 0.71 21.64 -11.57
N LYS A 158 -0.50 21.87 -11.05
CA LYS A 158 -0.73 22.67 -9.85
C LYS A 158 -0.03 22.05 -8.64
N LEU A 159 -0.23 20.76 -8.39
CA LEU A 159 0.43 20.04 -7.30
C LEU A 159 1.96 20.05 -7.44
N LYS A 160 2.49 19.88 -8.65
CA LYS A 160 3.92 20.03 -8.92
C LYS A 160 4.43 21.44 -8.59
N ALA A 161 3.67 22.48 -8.91
CA ALA A 161 4.04 23.85 -8.60
C ALA A 161 4.03 24.12 -7.09
N GLU A 162 3.02 23.64 -6.36
CA GLU A 162 2.95 23.69 -4.90
C GLU A 162 4.14 22.95 -4.25
N GLY A 163 4.45 21.74 -4.74
CA GLY A 163 5.63 20.99 -4.30
C GLY A 163 6.94 21.73 -4.57
N GLY A 164 7.02 22.46 -5.69
CA GLY A 164 8.14 23.34 -6.02
C GLY A 164 8.28 24.53 -5.06
N GLY A 165 7.16 25.07 -4.57
CA GLY A 165 7.12 26.08 -3.52
C GLY A 165 7.63 25.55 -2.19
N ALA A 166 7.00 24.48 -1.68
CA ALA A 166 7.37 23.82 -0.43
C ALA A 166 8.85 23.38 -0.41
N PHE A 167 9.36 22.89 -1.56
CA PHE A 167 10.78 22.55 -1.70
C PHE A 167 11.67 23.77 -1.45
N LYS A 168 11.36 24.93 -2.01
CA LYS A 168 12.19 26.15 -1.79
C LYS A 168 12.16 26.63 -0.34
N GLU A 169 11.06 26.39 0.36
CA GLU A 169 10.87 26.75 1.77
C GLU A 169 11.54 25.76 2.73
N GLY A 170 12.06 24.64 2.22
CA GLY A 170 12.71 23.61 3.02
C GLY A 170 11.74 22.61 3.65
N GLU A 171 10.47 22.67 3.27
CA GLU A 171 9.42 21.74 3.69
C GLU A 171 9.44 20.49 2.81
N TRP A 172 10.54 19.72 2.89
CA TRP A 172 10.80 18.60 1.97
C TRP A 172 9.73 17.51 2.02
N GLN A 173 9.15 17.23 3.20
CA GLN A 173 8.09 16.24 3.34
C GLN A 173 6.81 16.70 2.64
N ALA A 174 6.37 17.94 2.92
CA ALA A 174 5.21 18.52 2.26
C ALA A 174 5.40 18.58 0.74
N ALA A 175 6.61 18.90 0.28
CA ALA A 175 6.96 18.87 -1.14
C ALA A 175 6.82 17.46 -1.74
N GLN A 176 7.34 16.43 -1.03
CA GLN A 176 7.24 15.03 -1.43
C GLN A 176 5.80 14.55 -1.55
N ASP A 177 4.95 14.90 -0.58
CA ASP A 177 3.53 14.55 -0.60
C ASP A 177 2.85 15.17 -1.84
N LYS A 178 3.13 16.44 -2.13
CA LYS A 178 2.60 17.13 -3.31
C LYS A 178 3.04 16.50 -4.63
N TYR A 179 4.32 16.12 -4.75
CA TYR A 179 4.78 15.42 -5.95
C TYR A 179 4.18 14.03 -6.10
N THR A 180 4.00 13.31 -4.99
CA THR A 180 3.39 11.97 -4.99
C THR A 180 1.92 12.05 -5.42
N SER A 181 1.15 12.99 -4.85
CA SER A 181 -0.22 13.24 -5.32
C SER A 181 -0.26 13.69 -6.79
N ALA A 182 0.72 14.47 -7.26
CA ALA A 182 0.79 14.85 -8.67
C ALA A 182 1.01 13.64 -9.59
N VAL A 183 1.75 12.61 -9.15
CA VAL A 183 1.99 11.37 -9.90
C VAL A 183 0.69 10.58 -10.07
N GLU A 184 -0.11 10.45 -9.01
CA GLU A 184 -1.38 9.71 -9.04
C GLU A 184 -2.30 10.19 -10.17
N TRP A 185 -2.29 11.50 -10.49
CA TRP A 185 -3.11 12.07 -11.56
C TRP A 185 -2.67 11.71 -12.98
N VAL A 186 -1.42 11.26 -13.18
CA VAL A 186 -0.81 11.07 -14.52
C VAL A 186 -0.15 9.72 -14.73
N GLU A 187 -0.20 8.81 -13.75
CA GLU A 187 0.50 7.53 -13.82
C GLU A 187 -0.16 6.52 -14.78
N HIS A 188 -1.47 6.62 -15.02
CA HIS A 188 -2.21 5.64 -15.80
C HIS A 188 -2.42 6.10 -17.24
N ASP A 189 -1.88 5.36 -18.21
CA ASP A 189 -1.95 5.71 -19.63
C ASP A 189 -3.39 5.73 -20.18
N TYR A 190 -4.30 4.90 -19.63
CA TYR A 190 -5.71 4.85 -20.04
C TYR A 190 -6.51 6.11 -19.66
N ASP A 191 -5.97 6.98 -18.81
CA ASP A 191 -6.58 8.27 -18.49
C ASP A 191 -6.42 9.30 -19.65
N PHE A 192 -5.61 8.98 -20.67
CA PHE A 192 -5.21 9.87 -21.76
C PHE A 192 -5.45 9.20 -23.13
N SER A 193 -6.14 9.89 -24.03
CA SER A 193 -6.60 9.28 -25.29
C SER A 193 -5.68 9.58 -26.47
N THR A 194 -5.05 10.76 -26.48
CA THR A 194 -4.16 11.19 -27.56
C THR A 194 -2.69 11.02 -27.20
N GLU A 195 -1.82 10.83 -28.19
CA GLU A 195 -0.37 10.73 -27.95
C GLU A 195 0.21 12.00 -27.34
N ASP A 196 -0.33 13.18 -27.66
CA ASP A 196 0.10 14.45 -27.08
C ASP A 196 -0.23 14.51 -25.58
N GLU A 197 -1.43 14.08 -25.18
CA GLU A 197 -1.83 13.99 -23.77
C GLU A 197 -0.97 12.97 -23.01
N LYS A 198 -0.74 11.79 -23.60
CA LYS A 198 0.10 10.75 -23.01
C LYS A 198 1.55 11.21 -22.86
N ALA A 199 2.09 11.92 -23.85
CA ALA A 199 3.43 12.48 -23.78
C ALA A 199 3.53 13.53 -22.66
N ALA A 200 2.55 14.43 -22.54
CA ALA A 200 2.49 15.41 -21.46
C ALA A 200 2.36 14.76 -20.07
N ALA A 201 1.54 13.71 -19.95
CA ALA A 201 1.39 12.93 -18.73
C ALA A 201 2.70 12.23 -18.34
N ARG A 202 3.37 11.56 -19.29
CA ARG A 202 4.68 10.90 -19.08
C ARG A 202 5.75 11.89 -18.64
N GLU A 203 5.85 13.05 -19.28
CA GLU A 203 6.81 14.09 -18.88
C GLU A 203 6.56 14.56 -17.44
N LEU A 204 5.29 14.78 -17.10
CA LEU A 204 4.90 15.24 -15.77
C LEU A 204 5.15 14.16 -14.72
N HIS A 205 4.79 12.91 -15.02
CA HIS A 205 5.02 11.73 -14.19
C HIS A 205 6.50 11.58 -13.82
N VAL A 206 7.38 11.55 -14.83
CA VAL A 206 8.84 11.45 -14.63
C VAL A 206 9.35 12.62 -13.80
N SER A 207 8.93 13.84 -14.13
CA SER A 207 9.40 15.03 -13.42
C SER A 207 8.99 15.03 -11.94
N CYS A 208 7.78 14.58 -11.62
CA CYS A 208 7.29 14.52 -10.24
C CYS A 208 7.98 13.41 -9.46
N LEU A 209 8.14 12.19 -10.02
CA LEU A 209 8.89 11.10 -9.40
C LEU A 209 10.33 11.50 -9.06
N LEU A 210 11.00 12.15 -10.01
CA LEU A 210 12.37 12.62 -9.79
C LEU A 210 12.43 13.67 -8.67
N ASN A 211 11.48 14.61 -8.62
CA ASN A 211 11.42 15.61 -7.56
C ASN A 211 11.08 15.00 -6.20
N ALA A 212 10.15 14.03 -6.15
CA ALA A 212 9.84 13.26 -4.95
C ALA A 212 11.09 12.53 -4.42
N ALA A 213 11.84 11.85 -5.31
CA ALA A 213 13.10 11.21 -4.94
C ALA A 213 14.12 12.22 -4.37
N GLN A 214 14.18 13.43 -4.92
CA GLN A 214 15.06 14.48 -4.40
C GLN A 214 14.65 14.95 -3.00
N CYS A 215 13.34 15.02 -2.72
CA CYS A 215 12.81 15.34 -1.40
C CYS A 215 13.12 14.21 -0.41
N ALA A 216 12.86 12.95 -0.78
CA ALA A 216 13.17 11.78 0.03
C ALA A 216 14.67 11.71 0.40
N LEU A 217 15.58 12.02 -0.54
CA LEU A 217 17.01 12.14 -0.25
C LEU A 217 17.33 13.23 0.79
N LYS A 218 16.60 14.36 0.78
CA LYS A 218 16.75 15.43 1.79
C LYS A 218 16.19 14.99 3.15
N CYS A 219 15.08 14.26 3.15
CA CYS A 219 14.47 13.65 4.34
C CYS A 219 15.24 12.44 4.90
N LYS A 220 16.24 11.93 4.16
CA LYS A 220 16.98 10.69 4.47
C LYS A 220 16.13 9.43 4.39
N GLU A 221 15.07 9.47 3.58
CA GLU A 221 14.19 8.34 3.27
C GLU A 221 14.74 7.57 2.07
N TRP A 222 15.82 6.82 2.32
CA TRP A 222 16.57 6.15 1.25
C TRP A 222 15.74 5.13 0.45
N PRO A 223 14.90 4.29 1.08
CA PRO A 223 14.07 3.35 0.33
C PRO A 223 13.07 4.06 -0.60
N GLU A 224 12.45 5.13 -0.12
CA GLU A 224 11.47 5.90 -0.89
C GLU A 224 12.12 6.63 -2.07
N ALA A 225 13.32 7.21 -1.85
CA ALA A 225 14.12 7.79 -2.91
C ALA A 225 14.47 6.76 -4.00
N ALA A 226 14.85 5.55 -3.60
CA ALA A 226 15.18 4.47 -4.52
C ALA A 226 13.96 3.97 -5.29
N SER A 227 12.82 3.80 -4.60
CA SER A 227 11.52 3.40 -5.18
C SER A 227 11.06 4.40 -6.25
N SER A 228 11.03 5.69 -5.92
CA SER A 228 10.65 6.76 -6.85
C SER A 228 11.55 6.81 -8.09
N CYS A 229 12.86 6.60 -7.94
CA CYS A 229 13.78 6.54 -9.08
C CYS A 229 13.59 5.29 -9.94
N THR A 230 13.29 4.14 -9.33
CA THR A 230 13.00 2.89 -10.06
C THR A 230 11.74 3.04 -10.90
N LYS A 231 10.67 3.62 -10.33
CA LYS A 231 9.45 3.95 -11.09
C LYS A 231 9.77 4.88 -12.27
N ALA A 232 10.61 5.91 -12.06
CA ALA A 232 10.99 6.84 -13.12
C ALA A 232 11.78 6.15 -14.24
N LEU A 233 12.65 5.19 -13.90
CA LEU A 233 13.44 4.41 -14.86
C LEU A 233 12.59 3.41 -15.66
N ALA A 234 11.43 3.00 -15.14
CA ALA A 234 10.49 2.12 -15.82
C ALA A 234 9.59 2.86 -16.83
N VAL A 235 9.57 4.20 -16.82
CA VAL A 235 8.75 4.97 -17.77
C VAL A 235 9.29 4.82 -19.19
N ALA A 236 8.43 4.43 -20.13
CA ALA A 236 8.76 4.33 -21.54
C ALA A 236 9.22 5.68 -22.10
N GLN A 237 10.19 5.65 -23.02
CA GLN A 237 10.74 6.85 -23.68
C GLN A 237 11.33 7.88 -22.71
N LEU A 238 11.91 7.42 -21.60
CA LEU A 238 12.57 8.29 -20.62
C LEU A 238 13.71 9.10 -21.26
N PRO A 239 13.72 10.44 -21.17
CA PRO A 239 14.82 11.25 -21.69
C PRO A 239 16.15 10.92 -20.99
N ASP A 240 17.25 10.91 -21.74
CA ASP A 240 18.58 10.59 -21.19
C ASP A 240 18.94 11.45 -19.97
N ALA A 241 18.63 12.75 -20.01
CA ALA A 241 18.88 13.66 -18.89
C ALA A 241 18.09 13.26 -17.62
N SER A 242 16.88 12.74 -17.77
CA SER A 242 16.06 12.22 -16.67
C SER A 242 16.57 10.87 -16.18
N LYS A 243 17.00 9.99 -17.10
CA LYS A 243 17.64 8.71 -16.78
C LYS A 243 18.90 8.89 -15.94
N VAL A 244 19.79 9.82 -16.34
CA VAL A 244 21.00 10.16 -15.58
C VAL A 244 20.65 10.63 -14.16
N LYS A 245 19.67 11.52 -14.01
CA LYS A 245 19.19 11.99 -12.70
C LYS A 245 18.64 10.85 -11.84
N ALA A 246 17.85 9.95 -12.42
CA ALA A 246 17.26 8.81 -11.72
C ALA A 246 18.36 7.85 -11.21
N LEU A 247 19.28 7.45 -12.09
CA LEU A 247 20.40 6.57 -11.74
C LEU A 247 21.29 7.19 -10.66
N PHE A 248 21.64 8.47 -10.80
CA PHE A 248 22.45 9.17 -9.81
C PHE A 248 21.78 9.22 -8.42
N ARG A 249 20.50 9.58 -8.38
CA ARG A 249 19.72 9.67 -7.12
C ARG A 249 19.50 8.30 -6.48
N ARG A 250 19.15 7.28 -7.28
CA ARG A 250 18.98 5.90 -6.81
C ARG A 250 20.29 5.31 -6.29
N GLY A 251 21.39 5.49 -7.02
CA GLY A 251 22.72 5.08 -6.58
C GLY A 251 23.13 5.76 -5.28
N THR A 252 22.85 7.05 -5.13
CA THR A 252 23.09 7.79 -3.88
C THR A 252 22.30 7.20 -2.71
N ALA A 253 21.01 6.89 -2.90
CA ALA A 253 20.18 6.24 -1.89
C ALA A 253 20.70 4.85 -1.53
N ARG A 254 21.06 4.03 -2.52
CA ARG A 254 21.60 2.67 -2.34
C ARG A 254 22.92 2.65 -1.55
N ILE A 255 23.82 3.63 -1.77
CA ILE A 255 25.01 3.80 -0.92
C ILE A 255 24.61 3.97 0.55
N LYS A 256 23.58 4.78 0.84
CA LYS A 256 23.11 5.00 2.22
C LYS A 256 22.45 3.78 2.83
N MET A 257 21.90 2.88 2.01
CA MET A 257 21.34 1.60 2.41
C MET A 257 22.36 0.46 2.46
N ALA A 258 23.64 0.75 2.21
CA ALA A 258 24.73 -0.24 2.09
C ALA A 258 24.53 -1.28 0.96
N ASP A 259 23.70 -0.97 -0.02
CA ASP A 259 23.51 -1.75 -1.24
C ASP A 259 24.56 -1.34 -2.29
N PHE A 260 25.81 -1.74 -2.04
CA PHE A 260 26.95 -1.25 -2.80
C PHE A 260 27.10 -1.90 -4.18
N ALA A 261 26.51 -3.07 -4.41
CA ALA A 261 26.55 -3.74 -5.71
C ALA A 261 25.68 -2.97 -6.71
N ASP A 262 24.42 -2.73 -6.34
CA ASP A 262 23.49 -2.00 -7.20
C ASP A 262 23.83 -0.51 -7.29
N ALA A 263 24.33 0.09 -6.22
CA ALA A 263 24.81 1.47 -6.26
C ALA A 263 25.92 1.67 -7.31
N ARG A 264 26.83 0.70 -7.43
CA ARG A 264 27.87 0.73 -8.48
C ARG A 264 27.27 0.62 -9.86
N ALA A 265 26.33 -0.30 -10.07
CA ALA A 265 25.69 -0.48 -11.36
C ALA A 265 25.03 0.83 -11.83
N ASP A 266 24.25 1.47 -10.94
CA ASP A 266 23.59 2.74 -11.23
C ASP A 266 24.57 3.87 -11.54
N LEU A 267 25.57 4.08 -10.67
CA LEU A 267 26.49 5.21 -10.79
C LEU A 267 27.50 5.02 -11.92
N LEU A 268 27.88 3.78 -12.24
CA LEU A 268 28.71 3.48 -13.39
C LEU A 268 27.95 3.77 -14.69
N GLU A 269 26.68 3.36 -14.78
CA GLU A 269 25.86 3.67 -15.94
C GLU A 269 25.62 5.18 -16.09
N ALA A 270 25.36 5.89 -14.99
CA ALA A 270 25.28 7.34 -14.98
C ALA A 270 26.59 8.00 -15.44
N CYS A 271 27.77 7.47 -15.04
CA CYS A 271 29.07 7.95 -15.52
C CYS A 271 29.27 7.73 -17.02
N LYS A 272 28.76 6.64 -17.60
CA LYS A 272 28.86 6.41 -19.06
C LYS A 272 28.01 7.40 -19.84
N MET A 273 26.82 7.71 -19.33
CA MET A 273 25.88 8.63 -19.95
C MET A 273 26.29 10.10 -19.81
N ASP A 274 26.86 10.49 -18.67
CA ASP A 274 27.40 11.84 -18.44
C ASP A 274 28.83 11.77 -17.84
N PRO A 275 29.84 11.51 -18.70
CA PRO A 275 31.23 11.35 -18.24
C PRO A 275 31.85 12.66 -17.74
N LYS A 276 31.27 13.82 -18.08
CA LYS A 276 31.78 15.14 -17.69
C LYS A 276 31.33 15.53 -16.29
N SER A 277 30.25 14.94 -15.78
CA SER A 277 29.76 15.22 -14.43
C SER A 277 30.78 14.82 -13.37
N LYS A 278 31.38 15.82 -12.73
CA LYS A 278 32.27 15.62 -11.58
C LYS A 278 31.49 15.03 -10.39
N GLU A 279 30.25 15.46 -10.21
CA GLU A 279 29.40 15.02 -9.11
C GLU A 279 29.13 13.50 -9.14
N ILE A 280 28.80 12.95 -10.31
CA ILE A 280 28.56 11.51 -10.47
C ILE A 280 29.85 10.72 -10.23
N ARG A 281 30.98 11.20 -10.77
CA ARG A 281 32.30 10.57 -10.58
C ARG A 281 32.74 10.57 -9.13
N ASP A 282 32.56 11.68 -8.43
CA ASP A 282 32.89 11.79 -7.00
C ASP A 282 31.99 10.86 -6.17
N MET A 283 30.69 10.78 -6.49
CA MET A 283 29.76 9.86 -5.82
C MET A 283 30.15 8.39 -6.07
N TYR A 284 30.50 8.01 -7.29
CA TYR A 284 30.98 6.67 -7.61
C TYR A 284 32.27 6.32 -6.84
N ALA A 285 33.22 7.26 -6.76
CA ALA A 285 34.44 7.08 -5.98
C ALA A 285 34.16 6.91 -4.47
N SER A 286 33.14 7.61 -3.95
CA SER A 286 32.76 7.55 -2.53
C SER A 286 32.28 6.16 -2.07
N ILE A 287 31.87 5.27 -3.00
CA ILE A 287 31.44 3.90 -2.68
C ILE A 287 32.52 3.15 -1.91
N LYS A 288 33.79 3.28 -2.33
CA LYS A 288 34.91 2.60 -1.67
C LYS A 288 35.06 3.03 -0.21
N GLU A 289 34.90 4.33 0.06
CA GLU A 289 34.97 4.88 1.42
C GLU A 289 33.75 4.46 2.24
N ALA A 290 32.56 4.48 1.64
CA ALA A 290 31.31 4.03 2.29
C ALA A 290 31.37 2.54 2.66
N GLU A 291 31.92 1.68 1.80
CA GLU A 291 32.14 0.27 2.09
C GLU A 291 33.15 0.04 3.21
N ALA A 292 34.27 0.76 3.20
CA ALA A 292 35.25 0.67 4.26
C ALA A 292 34.65 1.13 5.61
N ALA A 293 33.82 2.19 5.57
CA ALA A 293 33.10 2.67 6.73
C ALA A 293 32.06 1.65 7.23
N ALA A 294 31.29 1.01 6.34
CA ALA A 294 30.34 -0.04 6.68
C ALA A 294 31.05 -1.26 7.29
N LYS A 295 32.13 -1.76 6.68
CA LYS A 295 32.95 -2.85 7.23
C LYS A 295 33.51 -2.51 8.61
N LYS A 296 33.95 -1.27 8.83
CA LYS A 296 34.43 -0.79 10.14
C LYS A 296 33.29 -0.67 11.15
N ALA A 297 32.11 -0.22 10.73
CA ALA A 297 30.92 -0.14 11.57
C ALA A 297 30.46 -1.54 11.99
N ASP A 298 30.44 -2.50 11.07
CA ASP A 298 30.13 -3.90 11.33
C ASP A 298 31.16 -4.54 12.27
N ALA A 299 32.46 -4.33 12.03
CA ALA A 299 33.50 -4.77 12.95
C ALA A 299 33.39 -4.11 14.33
N GLY A 300 32.96 -2.84 14.39
CA GLY A 300 32.73 -2.10 15.63
C GLY A 300 31.48 -2.54 16.40
N LEU A 301 30.39 -2.85 15.68
CA LEU A 301 29.16 -3.45 16.20
C LEU A 301 29.44 -4.87 16.69
N PHE A 302 30.19 -5.68 15.93
CA PHE A 302 30.68 -6.99 16.35
C PHE A 302 31.55 -6.87 17.60
N ALA A 303 32.53 -5.96 17.64
CA ALA A 303 33.37 -5.74 18.82
C ALA A 303 32.57 -5.25 20.06
N LYS A 304 31.52 -4.43 19.87
CA LYS A 304 30.62 -4.00 20.94
C LYS A 304 29.66 -5.11 21.37
N MET A 305 29.19 -5.94 20.45
CA MET A 305 28.40 -7.13 20.75
C MET A 305 29.23 -8.14 21.55
N VAL A 306 30.50 -8.32 21.18
CA VAL A 306 31.50 -9.13 21.89
C VAL A 306 31.90 -8.54 23.26
N LYS A 307 31.79 -7.22 23.47
CA LYS A 307 32.04 -6.56 24.77
C LYS A 307 30.79 -6.41 25.65
N GLY A 308 29.62 -6.24 25.04
CA GLY A 308 28.33 -5.97 25.70
C GLY A 308 27.58 -7.25 26.08
N ALA A 309 27.77 -8.34 25.34
CA ALA A 309 27.73 -9.66 25.93
C ALA A 309 29.04 -9.83 26.69
N GLY A 310 29.02 -9.77 28.02
CA GLY A 310 30.24 -9.91 28.83
C GLY A 310 31.13 -11.03 28.30
N GLY A 311 32.41 -10.71 28.11
CA GLY A 311 33.44 -11.60 27.57
C GLY A 311 33.50 -12.94 28.30
N ILE A 312 32.70 -13.88 27.83
CA ILE A 312 32.85 -15.29 28.01
C ILE A 312 32.68 -15.82 26.60
N LYS A 313 33.76 -16.30 25.98
CA LYS A 313 33.64 -17.33 24.96
C LYS A 313 32.75 -18.41 25.59
N LYS A 314 31.45 -18.44 25.29
CA LYS A 314 30.59 -19.50 25.82
C LYS A 314 31.21 -20.77 25.29
N LYS A 315 31.82 -21.54 26.19
CA LYS A 315 32.36 -22.87 25.86
C LYS A 315 31.24 -23.64 25.15
N PRO A 316 31.54 -24.47 24.14
CA PRO A 316 30.55 -25.37 23.57
C PRO A 316 29.73 -26.04 24.69
N PRO A 317 28.41 -26.23 24.51
CA PRO A 317 27.57 -26.87 25.51
C PRO A 317 28.18 -28.19 26.01
N GLU A 318 27.90 -28.52 27.27
CA GLU A 318 28.35 -29.78 27.85
C GLU A 318 27.85 -30.96 27.01
N GLY A 319 28.73 -31.94 26.74
CA GLY A 319 28.47 -33.07 25.84
C GLY A 319 28.93 -32.89 24.40
N VAL A 320 29.34 -31.68 23.97
CA VAL A 320 30.00 -31.49 22.68
C VAL A 320 31.41 -32.10 22.71
N PRO A 321 31.77 -32.99 21.76
CA PRO A 321 33.10 -33.59 21.67
C PRO A 321 34.22 -32.54 21.54
N ALA A 322 35.37 -32.80 22.16
CA ALA A 322 36.51 -31.87 22.15
C ALA A 322 37.14 -31.70 20.75
N ASP A 323 36.94 -32.67 19.86
CA ASP A 323 37.36 -32.65 18.46
C ASP A 323 36.34 -31.98 17.52
N ALA A 324 35.19 -31.52 18.03
CA ALA A 324 34.26 -30.72 17.27
C ALA A 324 34.79 -29.28 17.12
N VAL A 325 34.80 -28.77 15.88
CA VAL A 325 35.22 -27.42 15.55
C VAL A 325 34.05 -26.46 15.73
N ASP A 326 34.24 -25.39 16.50
CA ASP A 326 33.27 -24.29 16.56
C ASP A 326 33.28 -23.51 15.24
N ILE A 327 32.19 -23.61 14.48
CA ILE A 327 32.00 -22.92 13.20
C ILE A 327 31.17 -21.63 13.34
N SER A 328 30.81 -21.27 14.58
CA SER A 328 30.09 -20.03 14.91
C SER A 328 30.95 -18.96 15.58
N ASP A 329 32.16 -19.31 16.01
CA ASP A 329 33.06 -18.50 16.84
C ASP A 329 32.48 -18.04 18.20
N ASP A 330 31.27 -18.52 18.56
CA ASP A 330 30.55 -18.21 19.80
C ASP A 330 30.19 -19.45 20.64
N GLY A 331 30.65 -20.64 20.22
CA GLY A 331 30.38 -21.95 20.81
C GLY A 331 28.94 -22.45 20.62
N GLY A 332 28.13 -21.78 19.81
CA GLY A 332 26.72 -22.09 19.59
C GLY A 332 26.46 -23.09 18.48
N LEU A 333 27.40 -23.23 17.55
CA LEU A 333 27.36 -24.24 16.49
C LEU A 333 28.73 -24.90 16.34
N CYS A 334 28.82 -26.17 16.72
CA CYS A 334 30.03 -26.97 16.51
C CYS A 334 29.78 -28.06 15.48
N LYS A 335 30.82 -28.38 14.71
CA LYS A 335 30.79 -29.41 13.66
C LYS A 335 31.89 -30.43 13.91
N ARG A 336 31.55 -31.71 13.83
CA ARG A 336 32.52 -32.81 13.84
C ARG A 336 32.35 -33.67 12.59
N VAL A 337 33.38 -33.73 11.76
CA VAL A 337 33.36 -34.56 10.55
C VAL A 337 33.52 -36.03 10.95
N LEU A 338 32.57 -36.88 10.53
CA LEU A 338 32.62 -38.33 10.73
C LEU A 338 33.21 -39.03 9.51
N VAL A 339 32.77 -38.63 8.32
CA VAL A 339 33.29 -39.10 7.03
C VAL A 339 33.57 -37.86 6.18
N PRO A 340 34.82 -37.64 5.73
CA PRO A 340 35.13 -36.50 4.87
C PRO A 340 34.42 -36.64 3.52
N GLY A 341 33.90 -35.53 3.00
CA GLY A 341 33.39 -35.47 1.62
C GLY A 341 34.52 -35.27 0.61
N ASP A 342 34.16 -35.18 -0.67
CA ASP A 342 35.11 -34.92 -1.75
C ASP A 342 35.53 -33.43 -1.77
N PRO A 343 36.82 -33.11 -1.52
CA PRO A 343 37.30 -31.73 -1.57
C PRO A 343 37.21 -31.10 -2.97
N ALA A 344 37.22 -31.90 -4.04
CA ALA A 344 37.17 -31.41 -5.43
C ALA A 344 35.77 -30.93 -5.84
N GLU A 345 34.72 -31.48 -5.22
CA GLU A 345 33.32 -31.10 -5.49
C GLU A 345 32.91 -29.80 -4.76
N GLY A 346 33.72 -29.32 -3.81
CA GLY A 346 33.49 -28.06 -3.10
C GLY A 346 32.32 -28.11 -2.10
N PHE A 347 31.70 -26.95 -1.88
CA PHE A 347 30.60 -26.71 -0.94
C PHE A 347 29.32 -26.31 -1.69
N PRO A 348 28.11 -26.58 -1.17
CA PRO A 348 26.87 -26.14 -1.80
C PRO A 348 26.78 -24.60 -1.83
N PRO A 349 26.52 -23.98 -3.00
CA PRO A 349 26.32 -22.54 -3.09
C PRO A 349 25.08 -22.08 -2.31
N ALA A 350 25.09 -20.84 -1.81
CA ALA A 350 23.90 -20.23 -1.23
C ALA A 350 22.74 -20.21 -2.25
N GLY A 351 21.53 -20.53 -1.81
CA GLY A 351 20.33 -20.62 -2.66
C GLY A 351 20.19 -21.93 -3.45
N SER A 352 21.14 -22.87 -3.35
CA SER A 352 20.98 -24.21 -3.94
C SER A 352 20.01 -25.08 -3.13
N GLU A 353 19.24 -25.92 -3.83
CA GLU A 353 18.47 -26.98 -3.18
C GLU A 353 19.41 -28.12 -2.80
N VAL A 354 19.68 -28.28 -1.51
CA VAL A 354 20.54 -29.36 -0.98
C VAL A 354 19.69 -30.58 -0.61
N GLN A 355 20.26 -31.77 -0.78
CA GLN A 355 19.64 -33.05 -0.40
C GLN A 355 20.49 -33.74 0.65
N VAL A 356 19.87 -34.10 1.78
CA VAL A 356 20.58 -34.68 2.92
C VAL A 356 19.86 -35.89 3.52
N HIS A 357 20.64 -36.78 4.13
CA HIS A 357 20.12 -37.67 5.17
C HIS A 357 20.47 -37.13 6.56
N TYR A 358 19.58 -37.32 7.54
CA TYR A 358 19.88 -36.91 8.91
C TYR A 358 19.22 -37.77 9.98
N VAL A 359 19.82 -37.71 11.18
CA VAL A 359 19.26 -38.20 12.44
C VAL A 359 19.41 -37.08 13.48
N GLY A 360 18.31 -36.61 14.04
CA GLY A 360 18.25 -35.58 15.08
C GLY A 360 18.02 -36.20 16.46
N THR A 361 18.91 -35.89 17.40
CA THR A 361 18.88 -36.36 18.80
C THR A 361 19.08 -35.21 19.78
N LEU A 362 18.49 -35.29 20.97
CA LEU A 362 18.83 -34.37 22.06
C LEU A 362 20.25 -34.68 22.57
N LEU A 363 21.09 -33.66 22.73
CA LEU A 363 22.46 -33.88 23.22
C LEU A 363 22.49 -34.37 24.67
N SER A 364 21.48 -34.00 25.47
CA SER A 364 21.40 -34.29 26.90
C SER A 364 21.24 -35.78 27.23
N ASP A 365 20.45 -36.51 26.44
CA ASP A 365 20.10 -37.91 26.72
C ASP A 365 20.17 -38.83 25.49
N GLY A 366 20.49 -38.29 24.31
CA GLY A 366 20.57 -39.04 23.05
C GLY A 366 19.21 -39.43 22.46
N SER A 367 18.09 -38.97 23.02
CA SER A 367 16.76 -39.31 22.53
C SER A 367 16.55 -38.78 21.10
N LYS A 368 16.13 -39.66 20.19
CA LYS A 368 15.85 -39.32 18.79
C LYS A 368 14.48 -38.62 18.68
N PHE A 369 14.46 -37.39 18.16
CA PHE A 369 13.22 -36.66 17.92
C PHE A 369 12.74 -36.75 16.46
N ASP A 370 13.68 -36.89 15.50
CA ASP A 370 13.38 -36.97 14.07
C ASP A 370 14.53 -37.63 13.28
N SER A 371 14.22 -38.24 12.14
CA SER A 371 15.21 -38.73 11.17
C SER A 371 14.59 -38.82 9.79
N SER A 372 15.35 -38.41 8.76
CA SER A 372 14.93 -38.67 7.39
C SER A 372 15.00 -40.15 7.00
N ARG A 373 15.70 -41.00 7.76
CA ARG A 373 15.79 -42.44 7.48
C ARG A 373 14.56 -43.23 7.95
N ASP A 374 13.73 -42.63 8.79
CA ASP A 374 12.46 -43.23 9.23
C ASP A 374 11.35 -43.08 8.16
N ARG A 375 11.64 -42.41 7.04
CA ARG A 375 10.72 -42.15 5.93
C ARG A 375 11.39 -42.40 4.57
N PRO A 376 10.63 -42.74 3.51
CA PRO A 376 11.20 -42.90 2.18
C PRO A 376 11.66 -41.56 1.61
N GLY A 377 12.84 -41.56 0.99
CA GLY A 377 13.44 -40.37 0.37
C GLY A 377 14.46 -39.64 1.24
N ASN A 378 15.08 -38.61 0.67
CA ASN A 378 15.98 -37.70 1.37
C ASN A 378 15.25 -36.40 1.72
N PHE A 379 15.81 -35.63 2.65
CA PHE A 379 15.28 -34.33 3.01
C PHE A 379 15.91 -33.26 2.13
N LYS A 380 15.09 -32.36 1.60
CA LYS A 380 15.51 -31.28 0.70
C LYS A 380 15.15 -29.93 1.28
N PHE A 381 16.04 -28.96 1.13
CA PHE A 381 15.79 -27.57 1.50
C PHE A 381 16.70 -26.63 0.70
N THR A 382 16.29 -25.37 0.58
CA THR A 382 17.08 -24.30 -0.04
C THR A 382 18.04 -23.71 0.98
N LEU A 383 19.35 -23.80 0.70
CA LEU A 383 20.39 -23.40 1.63
C LEU A 383 20.44 -21.88 1.83
N GLY A 384 20.35 -21.42 3.09
CA GLY A 384 20.56 -20.02 3.46
C GLY A 384 19.33 -19.13 3.36
N ASN A 385 18.16 -19.70 3.09
CA ASN A 385 16.88 -18.97 2.99
C ASN A 385 16.02 -19.07 4.27
N GLY A 386 16.55 -19.63 5.37
CA GLY A 386 15.80 -19.74 6.63
C GLY A 386 14.68 -20.78 6.64
N GLN A 387 14.66 -21.72 5.68
CA GLN A 387 13.69 -22.83 5.65
C GLN A 387 13.92 -23.86 6.77
N VAL A 388 15.12 -23.90 7.31
CA VAL A 388 15.56 -24.79 8.39
C VAL A 388 16.11 -23.98 9.55
N ILE A 389 16.41 -24.64 10.67
CA ILE A 389 17.05 -23.97 11.81
C ILE A 389 18.38 -23.32 11.41
N LYS A 390 18.73 -22.21 12.05
CA LYS A 390 19.96 -21.44 11.78
C LYS A 390 21.24 -22.29 11.78
N GLY A 391 21.30 -23.30 12.65
CA GLY A 391 22.43 -24.24 12.73
C GLY A 391 22.61 -25.09 11.48
N TRP A 392 21.52 -25.43 10.79
CA TRP A 392 21.56 -26.17 9.53
C TRP A 392 21.97 -25.30 8.35
N ASP A 393 21.37 -24.11 8.22
CA ASP A 393 21.74 -23.17 7.15
C ASP A 393 23.23 -22.83 7.17
N LYS A 394 23.80 -22.68 8.36
CA LYS A 394 25.24 -22.44 8.52
C LYS A 394 26.08 -23.71 8.46
N GLY A 395 25.63 -24.79 9.10
CA GLY A 395 26.40 -26.03 9.23
C GLY A 395 26.55 -26.76 7.91
N VAL A 396 25.45 -26.95 7.18
CA VAL A 396 25.44 -27.65 5.89
C VAL A 396 26.21 -26.87 4.81
N ALA A 397 26.23 -25.53 4.88
CA ALA A 397 27.04 -24.70 3.98
C ALA A 397 28.56 -24.97 4.10
N THR A 398 29.01 -25.58 5.19
CA THR A 398 30.43 -25.94 5.39
C THR A 398 30.76 -27.38 4.98
N MET A 399 29.77 -28.16 4.53
CA MET A 399 29.96 -29.58 4.23
C MET A 399 30.37 -29.79 2.77
N HIS A 400 31.33 -30.68 2.56
CA HIS A 400 31.66 -31.19 1.23
C HIS A 400 30.63 -32.21 0.74
N LYS A 401 30.52 -32.39 -0.58
CA LYS A 401 29.65 -33.44 -1.14
C LYS A 401 30.06 -34.82 -0.63
N GLY A 402 29.09 -35.63 -0.21
CA GLY A 402 29.32 -36.94 0.40
C GLY A 402 29.82 -36.87 1.84
N GLU A 403 30.01 -35.68 2.42
CA GLU A 403 30.45 -35.55 3.80
C GLU A 403 29.35 -36.01 4.76
N LYS A 404 29.77 -36.75 5.79
CA LYS A 404 28.94 -37.07 6.95
C LYS A 404 29.50 -36.37 8.17
N ALA A 405 28.71 -35.54 8.83
CA ALA A 405 29.14 -34.75 9.98
C ALA A 405 28.08 -34.71 11.08
N GLU A 406 28.53 -34.49 12.30
CA GLU A 406 27.67 -34.12 13.42
C GLU A 406 27.65 -32.60 13.57
N LEU A 407 26.45 -32.03 13.65
CA LEU A 407 26.20 -30.64 13.98
C LEU A 407 25.61 -30.56 15.39
N PHE A 408 26.27 -29.79 16.25
CA PHE A 408 25.84 -29.51 17.62
C PHE A 408 25.31 -28.09 17.69
N CYS A 409 23.99 -27.96 17.75
CA CYS A 409 23.28 -26.68 17.71
C CYS A 409 22.80 -26.31 19.10
N ARG A 410 23.37 -25.28 19.72
CA ARG A 410 22.82 -24.65 20.93
C ARG A 410 21.43 -24.08 20.62
N ALA A 411 20.60 -23.87 21.63
CA ALA A 411 19.22 -23.46 21.48
C ALA A 411 19.02 -22.24 20.54
N ASP A 412 19.87 -21.22 20.62
CA ASP A 412 19.88 -20.02 19.76
C ASP A 412 20.27 -20.28 18.28
N TYR A 413 20.81 -21.46 17.97
CA TYR A 413 21.02 -21.99 16.63
C TYR A 413 19.98 -23.06 16.23
N ALA A 414 19.02 -23.36 17.11
CA ALA A 414 17.95 -24.33 16.94
C ALA A 414 16.57 -23.69 17.21
N TYR A 415 15.81 -24.20 18.19
CA TYR A 415 14.43 -23.76 18.50
C TYR A 415 14.33 -22.77 19.67
N GLY A 416 15.44 -22.19 20.10
CA GLY A 416 15.50 -21.19 21.17
C GLY A 416 15.03 -21.68 22.54
N GLU A 417 14.76 -20.74 23.43
CA GLU A 417 14.25 -21.00 24.79
C GLU A 417 12.83 -21.61 24.79
N THR A 418 12.10 -21.53 23.67
CA THR A 418 10.74 -22.07 23.55
C THR A 418 10.73 -23.55 23.16
N GLY A 419 11.71 -24.01 22.37
CA GLY A 419 11.79 -25.39 21.90
C GLY A 419 10.75 -25.72 20.82
N SER A 420 10.53 -27.01 20.57
CA SER A 420 9.45 -27.54 19.71
C SER A 420 8.74 -28.70 20.42
N PRO A 421 7.84 -28.38 21.38
CA PRO A 421 7.12 -29.40 22.14
C PRO A 421 6.24 -30.29 21.24
N PRO A 422 6.03 -31.57 21.61
CA PRO A 422 6.47 -32.21 22.84
C PRO A 422 7.89 -32.81 22.76
N LYS A 423 8.52 -32.83 21.58
CA LYS A 423 9.75 -33.61 21.34
C LYS A 423 11.04 -32.87 21.68
N ILE A 424 11.03 -31.54 21.57
CA ILE A 424 12.21 -30.71 21.79
C ILE A 424 11.90 -29.71 22.90
N PRO A 425 12.48 -29.87 24.11
CA PRO A 425 12.34 -28.91 25.18
C PRO A 425 12.94 -27.54 24.83
N GLY A 426 12.45 -26.49 25.48
CA GLY A 426 13.06 -25.16 25.44
C GLY A 426 14.50 -25.16 25.95
N GLY A 427 15.38 -24.42 25.30
CA GLY A 427 16.80 -24.32 25.69
C GLY A 427 17.65 -25.55 25.35
N ALA A 428 17.09 -26.56 24.68
CA ALA A 428 17.80 -27.79 24.37
C ALA A 428 18.92 -27.58 23.33
N THR A 429 20.07 -28.21 23.57
CA THR A 429 21.12 -28.40 22.53
C THR A 429 20.82 -29.64 21.72
N LEU A 430 20.80 -29.50 20.40
CA LEU A 430 20.51 -30.57 19.47
C LEU A 430 21.78 -31.11 18.85
N LYS A 431 21.82 -32.43 18.64
CA LYS A 431 22.83 -33.12 17.88
C LYS A 431 22.19 -33.69 16.62
N PHE A 432 22.68 -33.28 15.45
CA PHE A 432 22.30 -33.83 14.16
C PHE A 432 23.46 -34.58 13.55
N GLU A 433 23.28 -35.85 13.22
CA GLU A 433 24.15 -36.53 12.27
C GLU A 433 23.59 -36.28 10.86
N VAL A 434 24.32 -35.57 10.02
CA VAL A 434 23.91 -35.15 8.67
C VAL A 434 24.86 -35.75 7.63
N GLU A 435 24.30 -36.25 6.54
CA GLU A 435 25.02 -36.73 5.36
C GLU A 435 24.58 -35.90 4.15
N LEU A 436 25.51 -35.16 3.55
CA LEU A 436 25.24 -34.32 2.38
C LEU A 436 25.35 -35.15 1.10
N LEU A 437 24.23 -35.33 0.39
CA LEU A 437 24.17 -36.23 -0.77
C LEU A 437 24.47 -35.47 -2.08
N SER A 438 23.80 -34.36 -2.31
CA SER A 438 23.88 -33.57 -3.53
C SER A 438 23.26 -32.19 -3.36
N TRP A 439 23.42 -31.32 -4.35
CA TRP A 439 22.67 -30.06 -4.47
C TRP A 439 22.37 -29.74 -5.93
N GLY A 440 21.30 -28.98 -6.16
CA GLY A 440 20.91 -28.45 -7.47
C GLY A 440 21.56 -27.10 -7.79
N GLU A 441 21.26 -26.55 -8.96
CA GLU A 441 21.64 -25.18 -9.31
C GLU A 441 20.90 -24.17 -8.39
N PRO A 442 21.52 -23.02 -8.05
CA PRO A 442 20.84 -21.97 -7.29
C PRO A 442 19.58 -21.54 -8.04
N GLN A 443 18.42 -21.56 -7.37
CA GLN A 443 17.21 -21.03 -7.97
C GLN A 443 17.35 -19.51 -8.07
N ALA A 444 17.29 -18.97 -9.29
CA ALA A 444 17.10 -17.54 -9.51
C ALA A 444 15.75 -17.18 -8.88
N GLY A 445 15.73 -16.20 -7.97
CA GLY A 445 14.52 -15.83 -7.25
C GLY A 445 13.38 -15.51 -8.20
N GLU A 446 12.29 -16.28 -8.11
CA GLU A 446 11.01 -15.91 -8.69
C GLU A 446 10.50 -14.69 -7.95
N GLU A 447 10.58 -13.53 -8.59
CA GLU A 447 9.70 -12.41 -8.31
C GLU A 447 8.27 -12.88 -8.61
N GLY A 448 7.38 -12.82 -7.62
CA GLY A 448 6.03 -13.36 -7.73
C GLY A 448 5.24 -12.71 -8.86
N GLU A 449 4.96 -13.50 -9.90
CA GLU A 449 3.87 -13.23 -10.83
C GLU A 449 2.55 -13.50 -10.10
N SER A 450 1.79 -12.42 -9.86
CA SER A 450 0.38 -12.50 -9.53
C SER A 450 -0.39 -12.97 -10.76
N GLU A 451 -1.09 -14.10 -10.64
CA GLU A 451 -2.04 -14.61 -11.64
C GLU A 451 -3.15 -13.57 -11.91
N GLU A 452 -3.09 -12.91 -13.07
CA GLU A 452 -4.29 -12.41 -13.76
C GLU A 452 -4.89 -13.55 -14.58
N GLY A 453 -6.19 -13.74 -14.41
CA GLY A 453 -6.95 -14.86 -14.95
C GLY A 453 -7.07 -14.85 -16.47
N ASP A 454 -7.20 -16.05 -17.02
CA ASP A 454 -7.69 -16.25 -18.37
C ASP A 454 -9.13 -16.76 -18.28
N GLY A 455 -10.05 -15.91 -18.74
CA GLY A 455 -11.41 -16.29 -19.06
C GLY A 455 -11.56 -16.31 -20.57
N ALA A 456 -11.70 -17.50 -21.15
CA ALA A 456 -12.42 -17.75 -22.40
C ALA A 456 -12.49 -19.26 -22.69
N GLU A 457 -13.65 -19.88 -22.44
CA GLU A 457 -14.58 -20.40 -23.46
C GLU A 457 -15.83 -21.00 -22.82
#